data_AF-A0A2W4SA01-F1
#
_entry.id   AF-A0A2W4SA01-F1
#
_cell.length_a   1.000
_cell.length_b   1.000
_cell.length_c   1.000
_cell.angle_alpha   90.00
_cell.angle_beta   90.00
_cell.angle_gamma   90.00
#
_symmetry.space_group_name_H-M   'P 1'
#
loop_
_entity.id
_entity.type
_entity.pdbx_description
1 polymer ?
#
loop_
_entity_poly.entity_id
_entity_poly.type
_entity_poly.pdbx_seq_one_letter_code
_entity_poly.pdbx_strand_id
1 'polypeptide(L)'
;MRGADSRGCAWACRGLALATLCVALLGGVPAQAAAQETRADTAAVLLRVAERLEAEGRSALAGALLQAILERYGDTPAAEAARRRAAERRAAAEVTGSGRGELMVWGTLYGLLLGAAVPAAAGTDEPEVYGAGLLLGGPAGFLAARTYARRGLSEGQARAVTFGGTWGTWQGVGWREVLDIGESSKSTFRAMVLGGLTGIGVGAALARDRPITAGTATAVSFGALWGTWYGLVMAVLADVEDDDQLLTASLVGGNLGLVATALVAPGWNASRQRVRLVNVAGVAGLAAGYGLLLLLQPDDDRVAILVPAVTSAAGLFAGAAWTRNHDRGAGPDGGGGEALLEWSGGRWTAGEPLPVPVLLEAGGGRRAPGIRLDLLSLRF
;
A
#
# COMPACT_ATOMS: atom_id res chain seq x y z
N MET A 1 -51.32 66.23 -81.79
CA MET A 1 -51.24 66.26 -80.31
C MET A 1 -50.91 64.85 -79.83
N ARG A 2 -49.86 64.73 -78.99
CA ARG A 2 -49.55 63.68 -77.99
C ARG A 2 -49.48 62.24 -78.52
N GLY A 3 -48.38 61.49 -78.42
CA GLY A 3 -47.29 61.51 -77.44
C GLY A 3 -47.10 60.06 -77.00
N ALA A 4 -46.14 59.37 -77.63
CA ALA A 4 -45.80 57.98 -77.38
C ALA A 4 -44.77 57.89 -76.26
N ASP A 5 -44.92 56.94 -75.32
CA ASP A 5 -43.89 56.67 -74.33
C ASP A 5 -43.76 55.18 -73.95
N SER A 6 -42.58 54.68 -74.32
CA SER A 6 -41.69 53.71 -73.66
C SER A 6 -42.19 52.87 -72.47
N ARG A 7 -42.37 51.56 -72.69
CA ARG A 7 -42.34 50.52 -71.63
C ARG A 7 -41.69 49.20 -72.09
N GLY A 8 -40.58 49.27 -72.82
CA GLY A 8 -39.95 48.08 -73.43
C GLY A 8 -38.59 47.63 -72.88
N CYS A 9 -37.94 48.38 -71.99
CA CYS A 9 -36.50 48.20 -71.76
C CYS A 9 -36.05 48.04 -70.30
N ALA A 10 -36.91 47.55 -69.40
CA ALA A 10 -36.56 47.37 -67.98
C ALA A 10 -36.44 45.91 -67.51
N TRP A 11 -36.83 44.93 -68.31
CA TRP A 11 -36.84 43.51 -67.90
C TRP A 11 -35.60 42.72 -68.31
N ALA A 12 -34.86 43.15 -69.34
CA ALA A 12 -33.67 42.43 -69.81
C ALA A 12 -32.42 42.66 -68.93
N CYS A 13 -32.33 43.76 -68.17
CA CYS A 13 -31.16 44.05 -67.33
C CYS A 13 -31.23 43.44 -65.91
N ARG A 14 -32.39 42.97 -65.45
CA ARG A 14 -32.52 42.35 -64.09
C ARG A 14 -32.18 40.86 -64.08
N GLY A 15 -32.24 40.16 -65.21
CA GLY A 15 -31.85 38.74 -65.30
C GLY A 15 -30.34 38.49 -65.25
N LEU A 16 -29.54 39.43 -65.79
CA LEU A 16 -28.08 39.28 -65.87
C LEU A 16 -27.34 39.61 -64.57
N ALA A 17 -27.91 40.46 -63.71
CA ALA A 17 -27.33 40.79 -62.39
C ALA A 17 -27.57 39.69 -61.33
N LEU A 18 -28.64 38.89 -61.46
CA LEU A 18 -28.92 37.76 -60.56
C LEU A 18 -28.10 36.50 -60.93
N ALA A 19 -27.81 36.30 -62.22
CA ALA A 19 -26.95 35.19 -62.67
C ALA A 19 -25.48 35.39 -62.28
N THR A 20 -24.97 36.63 -62.26
CA THR A 20 -23.59 36.93 -61.84
C THR A 20 -23.40 36.86 -60.32
N LEU A 21 -24.42 37.17 -59.53
CA LEU A 21 -24.36 37.00 -58.06
C LEU A 21 -24.37 35.52 -57.64
N CYS A 22 -25.11 34.65 -58.34
CA CYS A 22 -25.10 33.21 -58.07
C CYS A 22 -23.79 32.51 -58.47
N VAL A 23 -23.09 33.01 -59.50
CA VAL A 23 -21.77 32.46 -59.89
C VAL A 23 -20.65 32.98 -58.99
N ALA A 24 -20.74 34.21 -58.49
CA ALA A 24 -19.77 34.75 -57.52
C ALA A 24 -19.89 34.13 -56.11
N LEU A 25 -21.08 33.65 -55.72
CA LEU A 25 -21.29 32.92 -54.45
C LEU A 25 -20.86 31.44 -54.51
N LEU A 26 -20.58 30.89 -55.69
CA LEU A 26 -20.06 29.52 -55.86
C LEU A 26 -18.53 29.46 -56.00
N GLY A 27 -17.85 30.60 -56.16
CA GLY A 27 -16.40 30.68 -56.38
C GLY A 27 -15.54 30.93 -55.13
N GLY A 28 -16.14 30.95 -53.94
CA GLY A 28 -15.48 31.41 -52.73
C GLY A 28 -15.91 30.70 -51.46
N VAL A 29 -16.30 29.42 -51.54
CA VAL A 29 -16.17 28.57 -50.35
C VAL A 29 -14.65 28.34 -50.27
N PRO A 30 -13.90 29.00 -49.35
CA PRO A 30 -12.55 28.54 -49.09
C PRO A 30 -12.73 27.05 -48.84
N ALA A 31 -11.98 26.21 -49.55
CA ALA A 31 -11.82 24.85 -49.09
C ALA A 31 -11.42 25.02 -47.62
N GLN A 32 -12.38 24.83 -46.71
CA GLN A 32 -12.09 24.56 -45.32
C GLN A 32 -11.25 23.32 -45.52
N ALA A 33 -9.93 23.52 -45.55
CA ALA A 33 -8.96 22.49 -45.40
C ALA A 33 -9.50 21.78 -44.19
N ALA A 34 -10.17 20.65 -44.43
CA ALA A 34 -10.81 19.88 -43.40
C ALA A 34 -9.64 19.62 -42.48
N ALA A 35 -9.57 20.40 -41.40
CA ALA A 35 -8.42 20.44 -40.52
C ALA A 35 -8.38 19.01 -40.03
N GLN A 36 -7.48 18.21 -40.62
CA GLN A 36 -7.49 16.79 -40.44
C GLN A 36 -7.32 16.62 -38.95
N GLU A 37 -8.40 16.25 -38.28
CA GLU A 37 -8.43 16.19 -36.83
C GLU A 37 -7.39 15.15 -36.47
N THR A 38 -6.22 15.64 -36.02
CA THR A 38 -5.09 14.75 -35.92
C THR A 38 -5.34 13.84 -34.72
N ARG A 39 -4.79 12.64 -34.78
CA ARG A 39 -4.84 11.69 -33.65
C ARG A 39 -4.34 12.35 -32.35
N ALA A 40 -3.39 13.28 -32.45
CA ALA A 40 -2.89 14.07 -31.32
C ALA A 40 -3.93 15.06 -30.77
N ASP A 41 -4.70 15.72 -31.63
CA ASP A 41 -5.74 16.67 -31.21
C ASP A 41 -6.86 15.95 -30.45
N THR A 42 -7.33 14.81 -30.97
CA THR A 42 -8.32 13.99 -30.26
C THR A 42 -7.81 13.54 -28.88
N ALA A 43 -6.55 13.08 -28.79
CA ALA A 43 -5.96 12.67 -27.53
C ALA A 43 -5.86 13.83 -26.52
N ALA A 44 -5.52 15.03 -26.99
CA ALA A 44 -5.46 16.24 -26.15
C ALA A 44 -6.84 16.69 -25.66
N VAL A 45 -7.89 16.54 -26.48
CA VAL A 45 -9.28 16.78 -26.04
C VAL A 45 -9.67 15.77 -24.96
N LEU A 46 -9.42 14.48 -25.16
CA LEU A 46 -9.72 13.44 -24.17
C LEU A 46 -8.99 13.66 -22.84
N LEU A 47 -7.73 14.09 -22.89
CA LEU A 47 -6.95 14.40 -21.68
C LEU A 47 -7.59 15.55 -20.89
N ARG A 48 -7.97 16.66 -21.56
CA ARG A 48 -8.65 17.78 -20.92
C ARG A 48 -10.01 17.38 -20.33
N VAL A 49 -10.74 16.49 -21.01
CA VAL A 49 -11.99 15.93 -20.47
C VAL A 49 -11.72 15.09 -19.21
N ALA A 50 -10.67 14.27 -19.21
CA ALA A 50 -10.28 13.49 -18.03
C ALA A 50 -9.90 14.41 -16.86
N GLU A 51 -9.12 15.47 -17.10
CA GLU A 51 -8.76 16.49 -16.09
C GLU A 51 -9.99 17.19 -15.52
N ARG A 52 -10.94 17.56 -16.38
CA ARG A 52 -12.21 18.18 -15.95
C ARG A 52 -13.05 17.22 -15.11
N LEU A 53 -13.20 15.96 -15.54
CA LEU A 53 -13.92 14.94 -14.78
C LEU A 53 -13.26 14.69 -13.42
N GLU A 54 -11.94 14.75 -13.35
CA GLU A 54 -11.20 14.67 -12.10
C GLU A 54 -11.48 15.87 -11.18
N ALA A 55 -11.48 17.10 -11.71
CA ALA A 55 -11.86 18.30 -10.96
C ALA A 55 -13.32 18.26 -10.47
N GLU A 56 -14.21 17.59 -11.20
CA GLU A 56 -15.60 17.32 -10.82
C GLU A 56 -15.76 16.13 -9.85
N GLY A 57 -14.66 15.49 -9.43
CA GLY A 57 -14.68 14.34 -8.52
C GLY A 57 -15.10 13.02 -9.18
N ARG A 58 -15.30 12.97 -10.50
CA ARG A 58 -15.71 11.78 -11.28
C ARG A 58 -14.50 10.91 -11.63
N SER A 59 -13.79 10.50 -10.58
CA SER A 59 -12.53 9.78 -10.62
C SER A 59 -12.52 8.51 -11.47
N ALA A 60 -13.57 7.68 -11.40
CA ALA A 60 -13.63 6.44 -12.18
C ALA A 60 -13.65 6.70 -13.69
N LEU A 61 -14.40 7.71 -14.13
CA LEU A 61 -14.50 8.09 -15.55
C LEU A 61 -13.21 8.74 -16.05
N ALA A 62 -12.60 9.60 -15.24
CA ALA A 62 -11.29 10.17 -15.54
C ALA A 62 -10.23 9.07 -15.73
N GLY A 63 -10.20 8.06 -14.83
CA GLY A 63 -9.32 6.91 -14.95
C GLY A 63 -9.56 6.09 -16.23
N ALA A 64 -10.82 5.81 -16.57
CA ALA A 64 -11.17 5.09 -17.80
C ALA A 64 -10.75 5.86 -19.06
N LEU A 65 -10.88 7.19 -19.07
CA LEU A 65 -10.41 8.01 -20.19
C LEU A 65 -8.89 8.04 -20.31
N LEU A 66 -8.16 8.17 -19.20
CA LEU A 66 -6.70 8.08 -19.21
C LEU A 66 -6.25 6.73 -19.78
N GLN A 67 -6.87 5.63 -19.35
CA GLN A 67 -6.61 4.29 -19.89
C GLN A 67 -6.87 4.23 -21.41
N ALA A 68 -8.00 4.74 -21.88
CA ALA A 68 -8.34 4.79 -23.30
C ALA A 68 -7.35 5.63 -24.13
N ILE A 69 -6.82 6.73 -23.56
CA ILE A 69 -5.76 7.54 -24.19
C ILE A 69 -4.49 6.70 -24.34
N LEU A 70 -4.09 5.95 -23.31
CA LEU A 70 -2.89 5.12 -23.36
C LEU A 70 -3.00 3.97 -24.36
N GLU A 71 -4.15 3.30 -24.41
CA GLU A 71 -4.39 2.17 -25.32
C GLU A 71 -4.47 2.61 -26.78
N ARG A 72 -5.16 3.73 -27.06
CA ARG A 72 -5.46 4.15 -28.43
C ARG A 72 -4.58 5.27 -28.96
N TYR A 73 -3.78 5.94 -28.13
CA TYR A 73 -3.00 7.12 -28.51
C TYR A 73 -1.59 7.13 -27.88
N GLY A 74 -1.04 5.96 -27.54
CA GLY A 74 0.19 5.80 -26.75
C GLY A 74 1.44 6.53 -27.27
N ASP A 75 1.47 6.87 -28.56
CA ASP A 75 2.53 7.60 -29.27
C ASP A 75 2.39 9.14 -29.22
N THR A 76 1.31 9.67 -28.65
CA THR A 76 1.04 11.10 -28.60
C THR A 76 1.60 11.78 -27.33
N PRO A 77 1.90 13.10 -27.36
CA PRO A 77 2.27 13.85 -26.15
C PRO A 77 1.20 13.81 -25.05
N ALA A 78 -0.08 13.75 -25.44
CA ALA A 78 -1.19 13.60 -24.51
C ALA A 78 -1.17 12.25 -23.78
N ALA A 79 -0.70 11.17 -24.42
CA ALA A 79 -0.50 9.89 -23.75
C ALA A 79 0.65 9.92 -22.75
N GLU A 80 1.73 10.67 -23.00
CA GLU A 80 2.80 10.89 -22.01
C GLU A 80 2.25 11.58 -20.75
N ALA A 81 1.47 12.64 -20.94
CA ALA A 81 0.80 13.35 -19.85
C ALA A 81 -0.22 12.46 -19.13
N ALA A 82 -1.00 11.67 -19.88
CA ALA A 82 -1.94 10.71 -19.31
C ALA A 82 -1.22 9.63 -18.48
N ARG A 83 -0.03 9.18 -18.91
CA ARG A 83 0.82 8.24 -18.16
C ARG A 83 1.25 8.83 -16.82
N ARG A 84 1.74 10.07 -16.81
CA ARG A 84 2.09 10.78 -15.57
C ARG A 84 0.88 10.92 -14.65
N ARG A 85 -0.27 11.34 -15.18
CA ARG A 85 -1.48 11.55 -14.39
C ARG A 85 -2.06 10.25 -13.85
N ALA A 86 -2.06 9.18 -14.64
CA ALA A 86 -2.48 7.86 -14.19
C ALA A 86 -1.57 7.34 -13.06
N ALA A 87 -0.25 7.57 -13.15
CA ALA A 87 0.70 7.22 -12.10
C ALA A 87 0.44 8.03 -10.81
N GLU A 88 0.21 9.34 -10.92
CA GLU A 88 -0.16 10.19 -9.77
C GLU A 88 -1.47 9.73 -9.12
N ARG A 89 -2.47 9.38 -9.93
CA ARG A 89 -3.77 8.89 -9.45
C ARG A 89 -3.65 7.54 -8.75
N ARG A 90 -2.85 6.61 -9.30
CA ARG A 90 -2.59 5.31 -8.66
C ARG A 90 -1.90 5.52 -7.33
N ALA A 91 -0.86 6.36 -7.28
CA ALA A 91 -0.21 6.72 -6.03
C ALA A 91 -1.21 7.30 -5.01
N ALA A 92 -2.13 8.18 -5.44
CA ALA A 92 -3.15 8.75 -4.56
C ALA A 92 -4.26 7.75 -4.13
N ALA A 93 -4.64 6.82 -5.01
CA ALA A 93 -5.66 5.81 -4.75
C ALA A 93 -5.14 4.67 -3.88
N GLU A 94 -3.89 4.25 -4.07
CA GLU A 94 -3.19 3.28 -3.23
C GLU A 94 -2.97 3.86 -1.83
N VAL A 95 -2.63 5.14 -1.75
CA VAL A 95 -2.69 5.90 -0.49
C VAL A 95 -4.06 5.73 0.17
N THR A 96 -5.19 5.95 -0.50
CA THR A 96 -6.51 5.98 0.19
C THR A 96 -7.23 4.65 0.37
N GLY A 97 -6.95 3.65 -0.47
CA GLY A 97 -7.70 2.38 -0.54
C GLY A 97 -7.13 1.25 0.32
N SER A 98 -5.84 0.95 0.15
CA SER A 98 -5.21 -0.20 0.82
C SER A 98 -5.06 0.03 2.32
N GLY A 99 -4.66 1.24 2.73
CA GLY A 99 -4.52 1.59 4.16
C GLY A 99 -5.84 1.50 4.93
N ARG A 100 -6.97 1.86 4.30
CA ARG A 100 -8.29 1.73 4.91
C ARG A 100 -8.65 0.25 5.11
N GLY A 101 -8.44 -0.58 4.09
CA GLY A 101 -8.69 -2.03 4.15
C GLY A 101 -7.85 -2.69 5.24
N GLU A 102 -6.54 -2.44 5.23
CA GLU A 102 -5.58 -2.92 6.23
C GLU A 102 -6.02 -2.55 7.66
N LEU A 103 -6.36 -1.29 7.90
CA LEU A 103 -6.78 -0.84 9.23
C LEU A 103 -8.11 -1.45 9.67
N MET A 104 -9.08 -1.66 8.77
CA MET A 104 -10.36 -2.28 9.12
C MET A 104 -10.19 -3.77 9.46
N VAL A 105 -9.40 -4.51 8.68
CA VAL A 105 -9.11 -5.93 8.96
C VAL A 105 -8.36 -6.06 10.28
N TRP A 106 -7.26 -5.31 10.43
CA TRP A 106 -6.48 -5.32 11.67
C TRP A 106 -7.33 -4.86 12.86
N GLY A 107 -8.09 -3.78 12.74
CA GLY A 107 -8.94 -3.26 13.81
C GLY A 107 -9.99 -4.26 14.26
N THR A 108 -10.54 -5.06 13.34
CA THR A 108 -11.47 -6.15 13.68
C THR A 108 -10.77 -7.25 14.49
N LEU A 109 -9.61 -7.72 14.02
CA LEU A 109 -8.83 -8.77 14.70
C LEU A 109 -8.33 -8.30 16.08
N TYR A 110 -7.83 -7.07 16.14
CA TYR A 110 -7.37 -6.45 17.37
C TYR A 110 -8.52 -6.17 18.33
N GLY A 111 -9.69 -5.80 17.81
CA GLY A 111 -10.92 -5.67 18.58
C GLY A 111 -11.36 -6.99 19.21
N LEU A 112 -11.26 -8.12 18.48
CA LEU A 112 -11.51 -9.46 19.04
C LEU A 112 -10.50 -9.79 20.15
N LEU A 113 -9.21 -9.52 19.92
CA LEU A 113 -8.17 -9.69 20.93
C LEU A 113 -8.49 -8.89 22.20
N LEU A 114 -8.83 -7.60 22.06
CA LEU A 114 -9.23 -6.74 23.18
C LEU A 114 -10.54 -7.23 23.84
N GLY A 115 -11.45 -7.80 23.06
CA GLY A 115 -12.68 -8.41 23.55
C GLY A 115 -12.45 -9.53 24.57
N ALA A 116 -11.39 -10.33 24.39
CA ALA A 116 -10.96 -11.31 25.39
C ALA A 116 -10.04 -10.72 26.46
N ALA A 117 -9.13 -9.82 26.07
CA ALA A 117 -8.11 -9.28 26.95
C ALA A 117 -8.65 -8.36 28.05
N VAL A 118 -9.69 -7.57 27.76
CA VAL A 118 -10.27 -6.64 28.74
C VAL A 118 -10.94 -7.38 29.91
N PRO A 119 -11.80 -8.40 29.67
CA PRO A 119 -12.27 -9.29 30.73
C PRO A 119 -11.13 -9.90 31.56
N ALA A 120 -10.11 -10.45 30.91
CA ALA A 120 -8.98 -11.05 31.60
C ALA A 120 -8.18 -10.02 32.43
N ALA A 121 -8.03 -8.79 31.93
CA ALA A 121 -7.42 -7.67 32.66
C ALA A 121 -8.29 -7.19 33.85
N ALA A 122 -9.60 -7.40 33.80
CA ALA A 122 -10.50 -7.20 34.93
C ALA A 122 -10.36 -8.31 35.98
N GLY A 123 -9.93 -9.50 35.56
CA GLY A 123 -9.79 -10.70 36.40
C GLY A 123 -11.11 -11.43 36.56
N THR A 124 -11.94 -11.44 35.53
CA THR A 124 -13.15 -12.28 35.48
C THR A 124 -12.82 -13.64 34.88
N ASP A 125 -13.42 -14.68 35.43
CA ASP A 125 -13.38 -16.05 34.91
C ASP A 125 -14.74 -16.46 34.33
N GLU A 126 -15.71 -15.54 34.27
CA GLU A 126 -17.07 -15.80 33.78
C GLU A 126 -17.09 -15.92 32.25
N PRO A 127 -17.40 -17.10 31.67
CA PRO A 127 -17.40 -17.30 30.22
C PRO A 127 -18.34 -16.34 29.48
N GLU A 128 -19.44 -15.92 30.11
CA GLU A 128 -20.41 -14.98 29.58
C GLU A 128 -19.77 -13.61 29.29
N VAL A 129 -18.85 -13.16 30.15
CA VAL A 129 -18.15 -11.88 29.99
C VAL A 129 -17.15 -11.95 28.83
N TYR A 130 -16.44 -13.07 28.67
CA TYR A 130 -15.60 -13.29 27.49
C TYR A 130 -16.42 -13.40 26.21
N GLY A 131 -17.55 -14.10 26.24
CA GLY A 131 -18.47 -14.22 25.12
C GLY A 131 -19.01 -12.86 24.67
N ALA A 132 -19.45 -12.04 25.63
CA ALA A 132 -19.88 -10.67 25.36
C ALA A 132 -18.74 -9.81 24.80
N GLY A 133 -17.55 -9.90 25.39
CA GLY A 133 -16.35 -9.20 24.94
C GLY A 133 -15.96 -9.55 23.49
N LEU A 134 -15.98 -10.82 23.11
CA LEU A 134 -15.70 -11.27 21.74
C LEU A 134 -16.79 -10.84 20.75
N LEU A 135 -18.08 -10.95 21.13
CA LEU A 135 -19.20 -10.52 20.30
C LEU A 135 -19.16 -9.02 19.98
N LEU A 136 -18.73 -8.20 20.95
CA LEU A 136 -18.68 -6.74 20.79
C LEU A 136 -17.34 -6.25 20.24
N GLY A 137 -16.24 -6.91 20.60
CA GLY A 137 -14.88 -6.47 20.33
C GLY A 137 -14.57 -6.35 18.84
N GLY A 138 -14.88 -7.39 18.06
CA GLY A 138 -14.68 -7.38 16.60
C GLY A 138 -15.42 -6.24 15.90
N PRO A 139 -16.75 -6.14 16.04
CA PRO A 139 -17.54 -5.04 15.48
C PRO A 139 -17.09 -3.65 15.96
N ALA A 140 -16.77 -3.50 17.25
CA ALA A 140 -16.29 -2.22 17.79
C ALA A 140 -14.95 -1.82 17.16
N GLY A 141 -14.02 -2.77 17.03
CA GLY A 141 -12.73 -2.57 16.39
C GLY A 141 -12.86 -2.21 14.90
N PHE A 142 -13.73 -2.90 14.16
CA PHE A 142 -14.05 -2.56 12.77
C PHE A 142 -14.60 -1.13 12.64
N LEU A 143 -15.57 -0.76 13.49
CA LEU A 143 -16.19 0.57 13.45
C LEU A 143 -15.22 1.68 13.85
N ALA A 144 -14.37 1.45 14.86
CA ALA A 144 -13.31 2.37 15.25
C ALA A 144 -12.30 2.58 14.10
N ALA A 145 -11.85 1.51 13.46
CA ALA A 145 -10.97 1.57 12.31
C ALA A 145 -11.63 2.30 11.11
N ARG A 146 -12.88 1.95 10.79
CA ARG A 146 -13.64 2.56 9.70
C ARG A 146 -13.85 4.06 9.92
N THR A 147 -14.21 4.47 11.14
CA THR A 147 -14.41 5.88 11.48
C THR A 147 -13.09 6.66 11.41
N TYR A 148 -12.00 6.09 11.92
CA TYR A 148 -10.67 6.68 11.83
C TYR A 148 -10.21 6.84 10.36
N ALA A 149 -10.45 5.81 9.52
CA ALA A 149 -10.06 5.79 8.10
C ALA A 149 -10.91 6.68 7.18
N ARG A 150 -11.99 7.31 7.68
CA ARG A 150 -12.74 8.34 6.93
C ARG A 150 -11.89 9.57 6.59
N ARG A 151 -10.79 9.78 7.32
CA ARG A 151 -9.86 10.90 7.14
C ARG A 151 -8.98 10.79 5.90
N GLY A 152 -9.00 9.64 5.20
CA GLY A 152 -8.12 9.37 4.06
C GLY A 152 -6.71 9.06 4.53
N LEU A 153 -6.49 7.84 5.02
CA LEU A 153 -5.19 7.39 5.49
C LEU A 153 -4.43 6.74 4.35
N SER A 154 -3.18 7.17 4.16
CA SER A 154 -2.17 6.42 3.41
C SER A 154 -1.96 5.04 4.01
N GLU A 155 -1.47 4.12 3.18
CA GLU A 155 -1.05 2.80 3.62
C GLU A 155 0.05 2.84 4.69
N GLY A 156 1.03 3.75 4.58
CA GLY A 156 2.06 3.93 5.61
C GLY A 156 1.51 4.50 6.92
N GLN A 157 0.52 5.40 6.85
CA GLN A 157 -0.19 5.90 8.04
C GLN A 157 -1.01 4.81 8.72
N ALA A 158 -1.77 4.02 7.95
CA ALA A 158 -2.51 2.88 8.49
C ALA A 158 -1.57 1.90 9.19
N ARG A 159 -0.45 1.57 8.54
CA ARG A 159 0.58 0.70 9.11
C ARG A 159 1.22 1.26 10.38
N ALA A 160 1.45 2.58 10.46
CA ALA A 160 1.96 3.19 11.68
C ALA A 160 1.00 2.99 12.87
N VAL A 161 -0.32 3.06 12.64
CA VAL A 161 -1.33 2.79 13.69
C VAL A 161 -1.35 1.30 14.07
N THR A 162 -1.43 0.41 13.09
CA THR A 162 -1.54 -1.04 13.34
C THR A 162 -0.26 -1.59 13.99
N PHE A 163 0.91 -1.20 13.48
CA PHE A 163 2.19 -1.53 14.09
C PHE A 163 2.33 -0.93 15.48
N GLY A 164 1.90 0.32 15.68
CA GLY A 164 1.88 0.94 17.01
C GLY A 164 1.13 0.10 18.02
N GLY A 165 -0.07 -0.40 17.68
CA GLY A 165 -0.83 -1.28 18.58
C GLY A 165 -0.16 -2.62 18.89
N THR A 166 0.35 -3.31 17.87
CA THR A 166 1.05 -4.59 18.05
C THR A 166 2.36 -4.41 18.85
N TRP A 167 3.15 -3.40 18.50
CA TRP A 167 4.41 -3.09 19.19
C TRP A 167 4.18 -2.63 20.63
N GLY A 168 3.17 -1.79 20.85
CA GLY A 168 2.79 -1.33 22.19
C GLY A 168 2.34 -2.49 23.07
N THR A 169 1.58 -3.46 22.52
CA THR A 169 1.22 -4.70 23.23
C THR A 169 2.46 -5.47 23.66
N TRP A 170 3.39 -5.72 22.73
CA TRP A 170 4.65 -6.41 23.01
C TRP A 170 5.46 -5.70 24.10
N GLN A 171 5.63 -4.37 23.97
CA GLN A 171 6.37 -3.56 24.96
C GLN A 171 5.68 -3.54 26.32
N GLY A 172 4.35 -3.46 26.37
CA GLY A 172 3.59 -3.51 27.61
C GLY A 172 3.82 -4.82 28.36
N VAL A 173 3.70 -5.96 27.68
CA VAL A 173 3.96 -7.28 28.28
C VAL A 173 5.42 -7.41 28.69
N GLY A 174 6.36 -7.02 27.83
CA GLY A 174 7.79 -7.14 28.10
C GLY A 174 8.25 -6.32 29.31
N TRP A 175 7.88 -5.04 29.37
CA TRP A 175 8.25 -4.18 30.51
C TRP A 175 7.55 -4.59 31.81
N ARG A 176 6.37 -5.21 31.73
CA ARG A 176 5.75 -5.79 32.93
C ARG A 176 6.63 -6.90 33.51
N GLU A 177 7.11 -7.80 32.66
CA GLU A 177 7.97 -8.91 33.09
C GLU A 177 9.28 -8.39 33.68
N VAL A 178 10.00 -7.55 32.93
CA VAL A 178 11.30 -6.97 33.35
C VAL A 178 11.22 -6.18 34.66
N LEU A 179 10.09 -5.52 34.92
CA LEU A 179 9.91 -4.69 36.12
C LEU A 179 9.14 -5.42 37.24
N ASP A 180 8.85 -6.70 37.06
CA ASP A 180 8.06 -7.53 37.97
C ASP A 180 6.74 -6.84 38.41
N ILE A 181 6.02 -6.25 37.45
CA ILE A 181 4.78 -5.52 37.73
C ILE A 181 3.63 -6.51 37.81
N GLY A 182 3.56 -7.18 38.95
CA GLY A 182 2.53 -8.15 39.29
C GLY A 182 2.68 -9.46 38.52
N GLU A 183 2.66 -10.57 39.25
CA GLU A 183 2.89 -11.92 38.74
C GLU A 183 1.62 -12.60 38.18
N SER A 184 0.47 -11.93 38.26
CA SER A 184 -0.81 -12.52 37.86
C SER A 184 -1.05 -12.46 36.34
N SER A 185 -1.79 -13.44 35.80
CA SER A 185 -2.33 -13.36 34.43
C SER A 185 -3.07 -12.04 34.17
N LYS A 186 -3.79 -11.55 35.18
CA LYS A 186 -4.48 -10.24 35.16
C LYS A 186 -3.54 -9.06 34.90
N SER A 187 -2.36 -9.01 35.51
CA SER A 187 -1.38 -7.94 35.27
C SER A 187 -0.81 -8.03 33.86
N THR A 188 -0.59 -9.25 33.32
CA THR A 188 -0.19 -9.46 31.91
C THR A 188 -1.20 -8.87 30.94
N PHE A 189 -2.49 -9.20 31.10
CA PHE A 189 -3.54 -8.66 30.23
C PHE A 189 -3.71 -7.14 30.38
N ARG A 190 -3.57 -6.59 31.59
CA ARG A 190 -3.57 -5.12 31.80
C ARG A 190 -2.43 -4.45 31.06
N ALA A 191 -1.22 -4.97 31.19
CA ALA A 191 -0.04 -4.41 30.54
C ALA A 191 -0.16 -4.49 29.01
N MET A 192 -0.66 -5.62 28.48
CA MET A 192 -0.98 -5.78 27.07
C MET A 192 -1.97 -4.73 26.57
N VAL A 193 -3.12 -4.57 27.24
CA VAL A 193 -4.17 -3.60 26.85
C VAL A 193 -3.63 -2.17 26.91
N LEU A 194 -2.98 -1.79 28.00
CA LEU A 194 -2.44 -0.45 28.19
C LEU A 194 -1.34 -0.12 27.17
N GLY A 195 -0.38 -1.03 27.00
CA GLY A 195 0.69 -0.87 26.03
C GLY A 195 0.14 -0.78 24.61
N GLY A 196 -0.78 -1.68 24.25
CA GLY A 196 -1.43 -1.70 22.96
C GLY A 196 -2.22 -0.42 22.62
N LEU A 197 -3.08 0.04 23.53
CA LEU A 197 -3.84 1.29 23.34
C LEU A 197 -2.92 2.51 23.28
N THR A 198 -1.87 2.55 24.11
CA THR A 198 -0.85 3.62 24.07
C THR A 198 -0.15 3.63 22.71
N GLY A 199 0.25 2.46 22.22
CA GLY A 199 0.88 2.30 20.92
C GLY A 199 -0.01 2.70 19.74
N ILE A 200 -1.30 2.35 19.76
CA ILE A 200 -2.30 2.85 18.79
C ILE A 200 -2.37 4.38 18.83
N GLY A 201 -2.43 4.97 20.03
CA GLY A 201 -2.48 6.42 20.21
C GLY A 201 -1.26 7.13 19.62
N VAL A 202 -0.06 6.63 19.91
CA VAL A 202 1.19 7.15 19.35
C VAL A 202 1.23 6.99 17.83
N GLY A 203 0.89 5.81 17.31
CA GLY A 203 0.82 5.56 15.87
C GLY A 203 -0.18 6.47 15.15
N ALA A 204 -1.34 6.72 15.78
CA ALA A 204 -2.36 7.62 15.26
C ALA A 204 -1.91 9.09 15.28
N ALA A 205 -1.23 9.53 16.33
CA ALA A 205 -0.65 10.87 16.41
C ALA A 205 0.40 11.08 15.32
N LEU A 206 1.34 10.15 15.15
CA LEU A 206 2.35 10.20 14.10
C LEU A 206 1.73 10.20 12.69
N ALA A 207 0.71 9.37 12.48
CA ALA A 207 -0.01 9.30 11.22
C ALA A 207 -0.75 10.59 10.87
N ARG A 208 -1.12 11.41 11.87
CA ARG A 208 -1.85 12.66 11.63
C ARG A 208 -0.95 13.77 11.06
N ASP A 209 0.26 13.89 11.58
CA ASP A 209 1.09 15.08 11.38
C ASP A 209 2.19 14.91 10.32
N ARG A 210 2.45 13.67 9.88
CA ARG A 210 3.52 13.35 8.93
C ARG A 210 3.01 12.47 7.80
N PRO A 211 3.36 12.76 6.54
CA PRO A 211 3.21 11.77 5.48
C PRO A 211 4.21 10.64 5.74
N ILE A 212 3.70 9.44 6.02
CA ILE A 212 4.51 8.23 6.23
C ILE A 212 4.37 7.38 4.99
N THR A 213 5.48 7.15 4.28
CA THR A 213 5.45 6.25 3.12
C THR A 213 5.30 4.80 3.56
N ALA A 214 4.71 3.96 2.71
CA ALA A 214 4.59 2.54 2.95
C ALA A 214 5.94 1.84 3.17
N GLY A 215 6.97 2.25 2.43
CA GLY A 215 8.34 1.76 2.57
C GLY A 215 8.95 2.14 3.90
N THR A 216 8.84 3.41 4.31
CA THR A 216 9.31 3.87 5.63
C THR A 216 8.61 3.14 6.77
N ALA A 217 7.27 3.05 6.77
CA ALA A 217 6.54 2.33 7.82
C ALA A 217 6.98 0.87 7.93
N THR A 218 7.15 0.19 6.79
CA THR A 218 7.62 -1.21 6.74
C THR A 218 9.06 -1.34 7.24
N ALA A 219 9.94 -0.42 6.88
CA ALA A 219 11.33 -0.40 7.34
C ALA A 219 11.42 -0.18 8.85
N VAL A 220 10.59 0.69 9.41
CA VAL A 220 10.51 0.93 10.86
C VAL A 220 10.03 -0.31 11.61
N SER A 221 8.98 -0.97 11.10
CA SER A 221 8.49 -2.22 11.69
C SER A 221 9.57 -3.32 11.72
N PHE A 222 10.28 -3.52 10.60
CA PHE A 222 11.37 -4.49 10.57
C PHE A 222 12.59 -4.04 11.39
N GLY A 223 12.87 -2.74 11.44
CA GLY A 223 13.91 -2.18 12.30
C GLY A 223 13.67 -2.53 13.77
N ALA A 224 12.42 -2.45 14.22
CA ALA A 224 12.04 -2.88 15.57
C ALA A 224 12.25 -4.38 15.78
N LEU A 225 11.81 -5.23 14.84
CA LEU A 225 11.94 -6.69 14.95
C LEU A 225 13.40 -7.16 14.93
N TRP A 226 14.20 -6.66 13.98
CA TRP A 226 15.63 -6.95 13.92
C TRP A 226 16.38 -6.34 15.11
N GLY A 227 15.97 -5.15 15.57
CA GLY A 227 16.48 -4.57 16.80
C GLY A 227 16.27 -5.48 18.01
N THR A 228 15.09 -6.10 18.13
CA THR A 228 14.82 -7.09 19.20
C THR A 228 15.74 -8.29 19.09
N TRP A 229 15.84 -8.87 17.90
CA TRP A 229 16.71 -10.01 17.63
C TRP A 229 18.18 -9.72 17.96
N TYR A 230 18.74 -8.62 17.44
CA TYR A 230 20.13 -8.27 17.69
C TYR A 230 20.37 -7.78 19.12
N GLY A 231 19.36 -7.20 19.79
CA GLY A 231 19.42 -6.90 21.22
C GLY A 231 19.63 -8.17 22.05
N LEU A 232 18.87 -9.22 21.77
CA LEU A 232 19.04 -10.54 22.38
C LEU A 232 20.43 -11.12 22.10
N VAL A 233 20.84 -11.15 20.82
CA VAL A 233 22.16 -11.66 20.41
C VAL A 233 23.28 -10.96 21.15
N MET A 234 23.22 -9.63 21.26
CA MET A 234 24.25 -8.85 21.96
C MET A 234 24.30 -9.16 23.45
N ALA A 235 23.17 -9.41 24.11
CA ALA A 235 23.14 -9.79 25.51
C ALA A 235 23.75 -11.18 25.74
N VAL A 236 23.41 -12.15 24.89
CA VAL A 236 24.01 -13.49 24.93
C VAL A 236 25.52 -13.43 24.71
N LEU A 237 25.99 -12.62 23.75
CA LEU A 237 27.43 -12.45 23.51
C LEU A 237 28.17 -11.71 24.63
N ALA A 238 27.43 -10.96 25.44
CA ALA A 238 27.94 -10.28 26.63
C ALA A 238 27.83 -11.14 27.89
N ASP A 239 27.52 -12.44 27.74
CA ASP A 239 27.40 -13.42 28.82
C ASP A 239 26.33 -13.07 29.85
N VAL A 240 25.22 -12.48 29.37
CA VAL A 240 24.01 -12.29 30.15
C VAL A 240 23.24 -13.60 30.20
N GLU A 241 23.14 -14.19 31.39
CA GLU A 241 22.41 -15.45 31.64
C GLU A 241 21.01 -15.24 32.23
N ASP A 242 20.74 -14.05 32.77
CA ASP A 242 19.49 -13.71 33.43
C ASP A 242 18.38 -13.42 32.40
N ASP A 243 17.26 -14.15 32.49
CA ASP A 243 16.16 -14.08 31.53
C ASP A 243 15.56 -12.67 31.44
N ASP A 244 15.46 -11.96 32.57
CA ASP A 244 14.93 -10.58 32.61
C ASP A 244 15.88 -9.62 31.92
N GLN A 245 17.20 -9.78 32.08
CA GLN A 245 18.20 -9.00 31.36
C GLN A 245 18.23 -9.31 29.85
N LEU A 246 18.05 -10.57 29.46
CA LEU A 246 17.91 -10.97 28.05
C LEU A 246 16.66 -10.35 27.41
N LEU A 247 15.53 -10.38 28.10
CA LEU A 247 14.29 -9.73 27.68
C LEU A 247 14.46 -8.20 27.63
N THR A 248 15.10 -7.61 28.64
CA THR A 248 15.42 -6.17 28.68
C THR A 248 16.23 -5.76 27.46
N ALA A 249 17.31 -6.49 27.15
CA ALA A 249 18.14 -6.21 25.99
C ALA A 249 17.37 -6.33 24.68
N SER A 250 16.46 -7.32 24.58
CA SER A 250 15.56 -7.49 23.45
C SER A 250 14.59 -6.30 23.30
N LEU A 251 13.96 -5.84 24.38
CA LEU A 251 13.04 -4.70 24.36
C LEU A 251 13.75 -3.39 24.01
N VAL A 252 14.92 -3.15 24.62
CA VAL A 252 15.76 -1.97 24.36
C VAL A 252 16.28 -2.01 22.92
N GLY A 253 16.83 -3.13 22.48
CA GLY A 253 17.30 -3.33 21.11
C GLY A 253 16.19 -3.06 20.09
N GLY A 254 14.98 -3.55 20.36
CA GLY A 254 13.82 -3.30 19.52
C GLY A 254 13.46 -1.81 19.42
N ASN A 255 13.45 -1.09 20.54
CA ASN A 255 13.20 0.35 20.54
C ASN A 255 14.32 1.14 19.85
N LEU A 256 15.59 0.77 20.04
CA LEU A 256 16.73 1.37 19.34
C LEU A 256 16.62 1.13 17.84
N GLY A 257 16.29 -0.09 17.41
CA GLY A 257 16.08 -0.44 16.00
C GLY A 257 14.93 0.34 15.38
N LEU A 258 13.80 0.48 16.10
CA LEU A 258 12.66 1.30 15.70
C LEU A 258 13.06 2.77 15.50
N VAL A 259 13.70 3.38 16.51
CA VAL A 259 14.09 4.79 16.47
C VAL A 259 15.15 5.04 15.39
N ALA A 260 16.19 4.20 15.33
CA ALA A 260 17.24 4.32 14.32
C ALA A 260 16.65 4.27 12.91
N THR A 261 15.82 3.27 12.61
CA THR A 261 15.18 3.15 11.30
C THR A 261 14.18 4.27 11.02
N ALA A 262 13.43 4.77 12.02
CA ALA A 262 12.54 5.92 11.83
C ALA A 262 13.28 7.19 11.41
N LEU A 263 14.52 7.37 11.87
CA LEU A 263 15.37 8.51 11.52
C LEU A 263 15.99 8.38 10.12
N VAL A 264 16.43 7.18 9.73
CA VAL A 264 17.19 6.99 8.47
C VAL A 264 16.33 6.54 7.28
N ALA A 265 15.27 5.77 7.51
CA ALA A 265 14.45 5.19 6.45
C ALA A 265 13.75 6.20 5.53
N PRO A 266 13.33 7.40 5.99
CA PRO A 266 12.82 8.42 5.08
C PRO A 266 13.81 8.80 3.97
N GLY A 267 15.12 8.76 4.24
CA GLY A 267 16.16 9.08 3.26
C GLY A 267 16.43 7.96 2.24
N TRP A 268 15.98 6.73 2.51
CA TRP A 268 16.24 5.59 1.62
C TRP A 268 15.39 5.62 0.35
N ASN A 269 14.22 6.31 0.39
CA ASN A 269 13.23 6.32 -0.68
C ASN A 269 12.91 4.91 -1.22
N ALA A 270 12.96 3.90 -0.35
CA ALA A 270 12.76 2.52 -0.72
C ALA A 270 11.27 2.20 -0.82
N SER A 271 10.88 1.42 -1.83
CA SER A 271 9.52 0.87 -1.88
C SER A 271 9.29 -0.14 -0.74
N ARG A 272 8.02 -0.33 -0.36
CA ARG A 272 7.60 -1.39 0.59
C ARG A 272 8.11 -2.76 0.15
N GLN A 273 7.96 -3.07 -1.14
CA GLN A 273 8.37 -4.34 -1.71
C GLN A 273 9.87 -4.57 -1.59
N ARG A 274 10.68 -3.56 -1.92
CA ARG A 274 12.14 -3.63 -1.72
C ARG A 274 12.48 -3.94 -0.27
N VAL A 275 11.90 -3.23 0.70
CA VAL A 275 12.16 -3.46 2.13
C VAL A 275 11.77 -4.89 2.54
N ARG A 276 10.64 -5.42 2.05
CA ARG A 276 10.24 -6.82 2.29
C ARG A 276 11.23 -7.82 1.71
N LEU A 277 11.72 -7.60 0.49
CA LEU A 277 12.73 -8.46 -0.13
C LEU A 277 14.03 -8.48 0.69
N VAL A 278 14.46 -7.32 1.19
CA VAL A 278 15.60 -7.25 2.14
C VAL A 278 15.32 -8.11 3.37
N ASN A 279 14.14 -7.96 3.98
CA ASN A 279 13.76 -8.73 5.16
C ASN A 279 13.71 -10.25 4.89
N VAL A 280 13.14 -10.67 3.75
CA VAL A 280 13.12 -12.09 3.32
C VAL A 280 14.53 -12.64 3.18
N ALA A 281 15.45 -11.88 2.59
CA ALA A 281 16.86 -12.27 2.49
C ALA A 281 17.50 -12.42 3.87
N GLY A 282 17.17 -11.55 4.83
CA GLY A 282 17.58 -11.67 6.23
C GLY A 282 17.07 -12.95 6.90
N VAL A 283 15.77 -13.26 6.75
CA VAL A 283 15.17 -14.48 7.29
C VAL A 283 15.75 -15.73 6.62
N ALA A 284 16.01 -15.70 5.31
CA ALA A 284 16.68 -16.80 4.60
C ALA A 284 18.11 -17.01 5.13
N GLY A 285 18.84 -15.93 5.41
CA GLY A 285 20.14 -15.98 6.07
C GLY A 285 20.06 -16.60 7.47
N LEU A 286 19.09 -16.18 8.29
CA LEU A 286 18.84 -16.76 9.62
C LEU A 286 18.57 -18.27 9.54
N ALA A 287 17.67 -18.68 8.64
CA ALA A 287 17.32 -20.09 8.42
C ALA A 287 18.53 -20.91 7.93
N ALA A 288 19.35 -20.35 7.04
CA ALA A 288 20.58 -20.99 6.59
C ALA A 288 21.59 -21.17 7.74
N GLY A 289 21.67 -20.19 8.67
CA GLY A 289 22.49 -20.29 9.87
C GLY A 289 22.05 -21.45 10.78
N TYR A 290 20.75 -21.57 11.05
CA TYR A 290 20.22 -22.73 11.79
C TYR A 290 20.45 -24.04 11.05
N GLY A 291 20.30 -24.06 9.73
CA GLY A 291 20.62 -25.22 8.91
C GLY A 291 22.09 -25.65 9.06
N LEU A 292 23.02 -24.69 9.11
CA LEU A 292 24.44 -24.97 9.36
C LEU A 292 24.69 -25.53 10.75
N LEU A 293 24.01 -25.00 11.77
CA LEU A 293 24.11 -25.52 13.14
C LEU A 293 23.64 -26.97 13.27
N LEU A 294 22.57 -27.35 12.57
CA LEU A 294 22.10 -28.75 12.55
C LEU A 294 23.12 -29.71 11.92
N LEU A 295 23.94 -29.23 10.97
CA LEU A 295 24.97 -30.02 10.31
C LEU A 295 26.26 -30.10 11.13
N LEU A 296 26.65 -29.01 11.79
CA LEU A 296 27.90 -28.92 12.54
C LEU A 296 27.77 -29.36 14.01
N GLN A 297 26.57 -29.27 14.58
CA GLN A 297 26.24 -29.59 15.98
C GLN A 297 27.29 -29.05 16.97
N PRO A 298 27.50 -27.72 17.04
CA PRO A 298 28.45 -27.16 17.99
C PRO A 298 27.98 -27.35 19.42
N ASP A 299 28.93 -27.59 20.34
CA ASP A 299 28.65 -27.75 21.77
C ASP A 299 28.45 -26.41 22.53
N ASP A 300 28.72 -25.27 21.89
CA ASP A 300 28.67 -23.94 22.50
C ASP A 300 27.39 -23.18 22.12
N ASP A 301 26.57 -22.84 23.12
CA ASP A 301 25.32 -22.09 22.98
C ASP A 301 25.53 -20.70 22.34
N ARG A 302 26.69 -20.07 22.55
CA ARG A 302 27.03 -18.79 21.91
C ARG A 302 27.15 -18.95 20.41
N VAL A 303 27.73 -20.07 19.95
CA VAL A 303 27.81 -20.40 18.52
C VAL A 303 26.40 -20.63 17.97
N ALA A 304 25.52 -21.26 18.75
CA ALA A 304 24.13 -21.52 18.36
C ALA A 304 23.31 -20.24 18.11
N ILE A 305 23.67 -19.11 18.72
CA ILE A 305 23.00 -17.82 18.51
C ILE A 305 23.78 -16.92 17.53
N LEU A 306 25.11 -16.92 17.63
CA LEU A 306 25.98 -16.09 16.79
C LEU A 306 25.92 -16.48 15.31
N VAL A 307 25.88 -17.77 14.99
CA VAL A 307 25.85 -18.23 13.59
C VAL A 307 24.59 -17.73 12.86
N PRO A 308 23.35 -17.97 13.36
CA PRO A 308 22.13 -17.39 12.77
C PRO A 308 22.14 -15.87 12.72
N ALA A 309 22.70 -15.20 13.73
CA ALA A 309 22.81 -13.75 13.74
C ALA A 309 23.68 -13.24 12.58
N VAL A 310 24.89 -13.78 12.43
CA VAL A 310 25.82 -13.38 11.35
C VAL A 310 25.26 -13.71 9.98
N THR A 311 24.68 -14.91 9.79
CA THR A 311 24.10 -15.28 8.49
C THR A 311 22.85 -14.45 8.17
N SER A 312 22.04 -14.08 9.16
CA SER A 312 20.91 -13.17 8.97
C SER A 312 21.35 -11.75 8.59
N ALA A 313 22.42 -11.23 9.20
CA ALA A 313 23.02 -9.94 8.85
C ALA A 313 23.58 -9.96 7.42
N ALA A 314 24.27 -11.04 7.04
CA ALA A 314 24.75 -11.24 5.68
C ALA A 314 23.58 -11.30 4.67
N GLY A 315 22.49 -11.98 5.03
CA GLY A 315 21.26 -12.04 4.24
C GLY A 315 20.62 -10.66 4.02
N LEU A 316 20.50 -9.86 5.08
CA LEU A 316 20.01 -8.48 4.99
C LEU A 316 20.89 -7.62 4.08
N PHE A 317 22.21 -7.71 4.24
CA PHE A 317 23.15 -6.94 3.43
C PHE A 317 23.09 -7.35 1.95
N ALA A 318 23.07 -8.66 1.67
CA ALA A 318 22.92 -9.20 0.32
C ALA A 318 21.59 -8.76 -0.30
N GLY A 319 20.48 -8.86 0.44
CA GLY A 319 19.17 -8.40 0.01
C GLY A 319 19.17 -6.90 -0.32
N ALA A 320 19.78 -6.07 0.52
CA ALA A 320 19.88 -4.63 0.29
C ALA A 320 20.72 -4.31 -0.96
N ALA A 321 21.84 -5.03 -1.16
CA ALA A 321 22.72 -4.87 -2.31
C ALA A 321 22.03 -5.29 -3.62
N TRP A 322 21.40 -6.47 -3.64
CA TRP A 322 20.72 -7.01 -4.83
C TRP A 322 19.49 -6.19 -5.23
N THR A 323 18.81 -5.58 -4.26
CA THR A 323 17.61 -4.78 -4.52
C THR A 323 17.87 -3.29 -4.71
N ARG A 324 19.14 -2.83 -4.74
CA ARG A 324 19.46 -1.38 -4.84
C ARG A 324 18.82 -0.68 -6.05
N ASN A 325 18.61 -1.43 -7.13
CA ASN A 325 18.05 -0.95 -8.40
C ASN A 325 16.57 -1.29 -8.56
N HIS A 326 15.95 -1.97 -7.60
CA HIS A 326 14.59 -2.48 -7.72
C HIS A 326 13.59 -1.35 -7.99
N ASP A 327 13.78 -0.21 -7.32
CA ASP A 327 12.92 0.97 -7.45
C ASP A 327 13.25 1.85 -8.67
N ARG A 328 14.35 1.59 -9.42
CA ARG A 328 14.79 2.44 -10.55
C ARG A 328 14.03 2.19 -11.85
N GLY A 329 13.34 1.07 -11.95
CA GLY A 329 12.63 0.67 -13.17
C GLY A 329 11.23 0.11 -12.92
N ALA A 330 10.78 0.08 -11.67
CA ALA A 330 9.36 0.10 -11.38
C ALA A 330 8.92 1.57 -11.52
N GLY A 331 7.75 1.83 -12.09
CA GLY A 331 7.11 3.12 -11.83
C GLY A 331 6.88 3.31 -10.32
N PRO A 332 6.21 4.38 -9.88
CA PRO A 332 5.70 4.43 -8.51
C PRO A 332 4.92 3.15 -8.12
N ASP A 333 4.36 2.49 -9.14
CA ASP A 333 3.79 1.14 -9.20
C ASP A 333 4.82 0.00 -8.96
N GLY A 334 5.55 -0.04 -7.84
CA GLY A 334 6.24 -1.27 -7.40
C GLY A 334 5.24 -2.38 -7.13
N GLY A 335 4.70 -2.97 -8.20
CA GLY A 335 3.56 -3.88 -8.21
C GLY A 335 3.85 -5.12 -7.39
N GLY A 336 3.35 -5.12 -6.17
CA GLY A 336 3.08 -6.37 -5.47
C GLY A 336 1.94 -7.05 -6.21
N GLY A 337 2.23 -8.12 -6.93
CA GLY A 337 1.20 -9.05 -7.36
C GLY A 337 0.36 -9.53 -6.20
N GLU A 338 -0.85 -10.00 -6.48
CA GLU A 338 -1.68 -10.72 -5.51
C GLU A 338 -1.02 -12.05 -5.05
N ALA A 339 0.14 -12.40 -5.61
CA ALA A 339 0.91 -13.59 -5.28
C ALA A 339 2.08 -13.32 -4.32
N LEU A 340 2.37 -14.28 -3.43
CA LEU A 340 3.54 -14.22 -2.54
C LEU A 340 4.85 -14.07 -3.34
N LEU A 341 4.98 -14.80 -4.46
CA LEU A 341 6.05 -14.65 -5.44
C LEU A 341 5.44 -14.57 -6.84
N GLU A 342 5.73 -13.50 -7.57
CA GLU A 342 5.35 -13.36 -8.98
C GLU A 342 6.60 -13.16 -9.84
N TRP A 343 6.72 -13.98 -10.89
CA TRP A 343 7.67 -13.79 -11.98
C TRP A 343 6.94 -13.23 -13.18
N SER A 344 7.32 -12.01 -13.58
CA SER A 344 6.72 -11.31 -14.72
C SER A 344 7.80 -10.46 -15.40
N GLY A 345 7.91 -10.57 -16.73
CA GLY A 345 8.84 -9.75 -17.53
C GLY A 345 10.32 -9.92 -17.14
N GLY A 346 10.73 -11.13 -16.72
CA GLY A 346 12.11 -11.42 -16.33
C GLY A 346 12.51 -10.91 -14.94
N ARG A 347 11.54 -10.55 -14.09
CA ARG A 347 11.79 -10.05 -12.73
C ARG A 347 10.95 -10.81 -11.71
N TRP A 348 11.54 -11.06 -10.54
CA TRP A 348 10.83 -11.51 -9.35
C TRP A 348 10.24 -10.32 -8.60
N THR A 349 8.99 -10.47 -8.19
CA THR A 349 8.24 -9.57 -7.33
C THR A 349 7.71 -10.38 -6.16
N ALA A 350 7.78 -9.83 -4.95
CA ALA A 350 7.17 -10.45 -3.77
C ALA A 350 5.97 -9.61 -3.33
N GLY A 351 4.80 -10.23 -3.28
CA GLY A 351 3.55 -9.61 -2.83
C GLY A 351 3.16 -10.07 -1.44
N GLU A 352 2.13 -9.44 -0.87
CA GLU A 352 1.36 -10.07 0.20
C GLU A 352 0.24 -10.85 -0.48
N PRO A 353 0.14 -12.18 -0.32
CA PRO A 353 -0.96 -12.93 -0.88
C PRO A 353 -2.26 -12.41 -0.25
N LEU A 354 -3.04 -11.67 -1.03
CA LEU A 354 -4.33 -11.18 -0.58
C LEU A 354 -5.35 -12.28 -0.81
N PRO A 355 -6.13 -12.69 0.21
CA PRO A 355 -7.21 -13.63 0.01
C PRO A 355 -8.24 -13.00 -0.93
N VAL A 356 -8.34 -13.53 -2.14
CA VAL A 356 -9.33 -13.08 -3.11
C VAL A 356 -10.57 -13.97 -2.96
N PRO A 357 -11.76 -13.41 -2.65
CA PRO A 357 -12.99 -14.20 -2.68
C PRO A 357 -13.24 -14.66 -4.12
N VAL A 358 -13.35 -15.96 -4.31
CA VAL A 358 -13.60 -16.60 -5.61
C VAL A 358 -14.83 -17.50 -5.52
N LEU A 359 -15.50 -17.72 -6.65
CA LEU A 359 -16.51 -18.78 -6.76
C LEU A 359 -15.83 -20.04 -7.27
N LEU A 360 -15.72 -21.05 -6.42
CA LEU A 360 -15.20 -22.36 -6.77
C LEU A 360 -16.33 -23.21 -7.37
N GLU A 361 -16.05 -23.99 -8.42
CA GLU A 361 -16.97 -25.04 -8.85
C GLU A 361 -16.79 -26.25 -7.93
N ALA A 362 -17.80 -26.53 -7.13
CA ALA A 362 -17.95 -27.77 -6.38
C ALA A 362 -18.50 -28.86 -7.32
N GLY A 363 -18.14 -30.13 -7.04
CA GLY A 363 -18.58 -31.29 -7.81
C GLY A 363 -20.09 -31.28 -8.06
N GLY A 364 -20.51 -31.61 -9.29
CA GLY A 364 -21.90 -31.56 -9.73
C GLY A 364 -22.38 -30.20 -10.25
N GLY A 365 -21.47 -29.31 -10.66
CA GLY A 365 -21.81 -28.02 -11.29
C GLY A 365 -22.36 -26.96 -10.33
N ARG A 366 -22.23 -27.18 -9.02
CA ARG A 366 -22.62 -26.20 -7.99
C ARG A 366 -21.47 -25.23 -7.75
N ARG A 367 -21.74 -23.92 -7.69
CA ARG A 367 -20.74 -22.93 -7.30
C ARG A 367 -20.79 -22.69 -5.79
N ALA A 368 -19.63 -22.66 -5.14
CA ALA A 368 -19.46 -22.38 -3.72
C ALA A 368 -18.54 -21.17 -3.53
N PRO A 369 -18.78 -20.31 -2.52
CA PRO A 369 -17.83 -19.28 -2.16
C PRO A 369 -16.54 -19.93 -1.64
N GLY A 370 -15.40 -19.43 -2.09
CA GLY A 370 -14.08 -19.86 -1.65
C GLY A 370 -13.14 -18.67 -1.55
N ILE A 371 -11.95 -18.93 -1.01
CA ILE A 371 -10.86 -17.96 -0.93
C ILE A 371 -9.71 -18.53 -1.72
N ARG A 372 -9.20 -17.76 -2.69
CA ARG A 372 -7.96 -18.08 -3.40
C ARG A 372 -6.82 -17.27 -2.79
N LEU A 373 -5.73 -17.96 -2.51
CA LEU A 373 -4.45 -17.37 -2.14
C LEU A 373 -3.45 -17.77 -3.21
N ASP A 374 -3.02 -16.81 -4.02
CA ASP A 374 -1.99 -17.07 -5.01
C ASP A 374 -0.64 -17.06 -4.29
N LEU A 375 0.06 -18.19 -4.26
CA LEU A 375 1.39 -18.28 -3.64
C LEU A 375 2.50 -18.05 -4.68
N LEU A 376 2.28 -18.51 -5.90
CA LEU A 376 3.22 -18.39 -7.00
C LEU A 376 2.47 -18.01 -8.27
N SER A 377 2.88 -16.92 -8.91
CA SER A 377 2.38 -16.52 -10.22
C SER A 377 3.54 -16.47 -11.21
N LEU A 378 3.43 -17.20 -12.32
CA LEU A 378 4.42 -17.20 -13.39
C LEU A 378 3.74 -16.69 -14.67
N ARG A 379 4.11 -15.50 -15.12
CA ARG A 379 3.65 -14.91 -16.39
C ARG A 379 4.83 -14.90 -17.35
N PHE A 380 4.74 -15.74 -18.39
CA PHE A 380 5.75 -15.92 -19.43
C PHE A 380 5.50 -15.02 -20.63
#